data_AF-A0A3D9RV17-F1
#
_entry.id   AF-A0A3D9RV17-F1
#
_cell.length_a   1.000
_cell.length_b   1.000
_cell.length_c   1.000
_cell.angle_alpha   90.00
_cell.angle_beta   90.00
_cell.angle_gamma   90.00
#
_symmetry.space_group_name_H-M   'P 1'
#
loop_
_entity.id
_entity.type
_entity.pdbx_description
1 polymer ?
#
loop_
_entity_poly.entity_id
_entity_poly.type
_entity_poly.pdbx_seq_one_letter_code
_entity_poly.pdbx_strand_id
1 'polypeptide(L)'
;MIKYFINFQWKQFFRSSYWQKSIALNILMAFLAIYFMLTFLVLGISIYPLLKKQFPESDPLILVNGFLFYWFLGDLLMRFFLQKLPVINIKPFLVLPIKRSKILNYVLGKSAVSFFNFLPLFAIIPFGIILIFEDYSTTTAIVWMVLMYVCTLIINFLNFIIEAKSAETELSFLPIIAIASGLFALNYFEIISFSTLLANGINAVTANPILVLVPVLILVGLYFINYTALKEKLYVDGSLKAKTETATTTDLAWTRRFGDIAPFLQLDLKLLWRNKRPRSSIFIVVIGLLYGLFFYPNPIYKEMVPMFVFVGIFVTGIFMINFGQFIPAWDSGYYKLLMSQNIKYKEYLNSKFSLMIISAIVMFILSIPYVYFGWKILAIHFAAMVYNIGINSHILLFGGSFNRKKIDLTQRAAFNYQGTGAVQWLIGFPLLLIPILLFYVPYYFINFEAGIATLIILGGIGIIFHQKLMSFITKQYLNSKHKMISAFDQNN
;
A
#
# COMPACT_ATOMS: atom_id res chain seq x y z
N MET A 1 -16.62 -8.85 29.72
CA MET A 1 -16.68 -9.22 28.28
C MET A 1 -15.66 -8.44 27.45
N ILE A 2 -15.64 -7.09 27.47
CA ILE A 2 -14.62 -6.26 26.77
C ILE A 2 -13.19 -6.64 27.18
N LYS A 3 -12.95 -6.91 28.48
CA LYS A 3 -11.67 -7.43 29.00
C LYS A 3 -11.21 -8.74 28.31
N TYR A 4 -12.13 -9.68 28.05
CA TYR A 4 -11.80 -10.94 27.36
C TYR A 4 -11.46 -10.70 25.89
N PHE A 5 -12.20 -9.82 25.23
CA PHE A 5 -11.92 -9.41 23.87
C PHE A 5 -10.53 -8.76 23.72
N ILE A 6 -10.16 -7.86 24.64
CA ILE A 6 -8.82 -7.26 24.69
C ILE A 6 -7.75 -8.34 24.94
N ASN A 7 -7.99 -9.26 25.89
CA ASN A 7 -7.07 -10.37 26.16
C ASN A 7 -6.86 -11.28 24.94
N PHE A 8 -7.94 -11.61 24.21
CA PHE A 8 -7.83 -12.39 22.98
C PHE A 8 -7.00 -11.67 21.92
N GLN A 9 -7.07 -10.34 21.82
CA GLN A 9 -6.22 -9.58 20.90
C GLN A 9 -4.76 -9.62 21.28
N TRP A 10 -4.43 -9.39 22.55
CA TRP A 10 -3.04 -9.49 23.00
C TRP A 10 -2.49 -10.90 22.76
N LYS A 11 -3.27 -11.94 23.07
CA LYS A 11 -2.91 -13.32 22.77
C LYS A 11 -2.75 -13.55 21.27
N GLN A 12 -3.64 -13.04 20.43
CA GLN A 12 -3.55 -13.16 18.97
C GLN A 12 -2.30 -12.44 18.44
N PHE A 13 -2.01 -11.23 18.92
CA PHE A 13 -0.86 -10.43 18.50
C PHE A 13 0.45 -11.14 18.84
N PHE A 14 0.64 -11.56 20.10
CA PHE A 14 1.86 -12.23 20.56
C PHE A 14 2.01 -13.65 20.01
N ARG A 15 0.91 -14.35 19.70
CA ARG A 15 0.93 -15.69 19.08
C ARG A 15 0.91 -15.65 17.56
N SER A 16 0.82 -14.46 16.95
CA SER A 16 0.88 -14.34 15.50
C SER A 16 2.24 -14.81 15.00
N SER A 17 2.26 -15.52 13.88
CA SER A 17 3.49 -15.93 13.20
C SER A 17 4.36 -14.73 12.83
N TYR A 18 3.75 -13.56 12.64
CA TYR A 18 4.42 -12.29 12.35
C TYR A 18 5.26 -11.79 13.53
N TRP A 19 4.69 -11.74 14.74
CA TRP A 19 5.44 -11.35 15.93
C TRP A 19 6.56 -12.35 16.26
N GLN A 20 6.30 -13.65 16.08
CA GLN A 20 7.25 -14.70 16.45
C GLN A 20 8.39 -14.93 15.45
N LYS A 21 8.19 -14.67 14.14
CA LYS A 21 9.17 -15.04 13.09
C LYS A 21 9.96 -13.87 12.50
N SER A 22 9.57 -12.61 12.71
CA SER A 22 10.23 -11.46 12.07
C SER A 22 10.60 -10.34 13.04
N ILE A 23 11.59 -10.60 13.91
CA ILE A 23 12.14 -9.64 14.87
C ILE A 23 12.54 -8.32 14.19
N ALA A 24 13.27 -8.37 13.06
CA ALA A 24 13.70 -7.18 12.33
C ALA A 24 12.53 -6.29 11.88
N LEU A 25 11.44 -6.92 11.46
CA LEU A 25 10.25 -6.19 11.03
C LEU A 25 9.46 -5.65 12.24
N ASN A 26 9.46 -6.33 13.39
CA ASN A 26 8.90 -5.80 14.62
C ASN A 26 9.67 -4.57 15.11
N ILE A 27 10.99 -4.62 15.05
CA ILE A 27 11.87 -3.48 15.35
C ILE A 27 11.56 -2.32 14.40
N LEU A 28 11.45 -2.57 13.10
CA LEU A 28 11.09 -1.55 12.12
C LEU A 28 9.72 -0.91 12.42
N MET A 29 8.70 -1.69 12.73
CA MET A 29 7.37 -1.17 13.07
C MET A 29 7.39 -0.32 14.34
N ALA A 30 8.10 -0.78 15.38
CA ALA A 30 8.24 -0.03 16.63
C ALA A 30 9.02 1.27 16.41
N PHE A 31 10.12 1.22 15.65
CA PHE A 31 10.89 2.38 15.26
C PHE A 31 10.03 3.39 14.49
N LEU A 32 9.30 2.96 13.47
CA LEU A 32 8.41 3.84 12.70
C LEU A 32 7.31 4.45 13.58
N ALA A 33 6.71 3.67 14.48
CA ALA A 33 5.71 4.19 15.41
C ALA A 33 6.29 5.28 16.33
N ILE A 34 7.46 5.03 16.94
CA ILE A 34 8.15 6.00 17.80
C ILE A 34 8.55 7.23 16.99
N TYR A 35 9.10 7.05 15.79
CA TYR A 35 9.47 8.12 14.89
C TYR A 35 8.28 9.05 14.63
N PHE A 36 7.14 8.51 14.20
CA PHE A 36 5.95 9.33 13.93
C PHE A 36 5.39 10.01 15.20
N MET A 37 5.40 9.32 16.36
CA MET A 37 4.98 9.93 17.63
C MET A 37 5.88 11.12 17.99
N LEU A 38 7.20 10.98 17.84
CA LEU A 38 8.15 12.07 18.08
C LEU A 38 7.97 13.20 17.06
N THR A 39 7.77 12.91 15.79
CA THR A 39 7.52 13.93 14.76
C THR A 39 6.25 14.74 15.07
N PHE A 40 5.16 14.09 15.47
CA PHE A 40 3.92 14.78 15.84
C PHE A 40 4.08 15.57 17.14
N LEU A 41 4.83 15.06 18.11
CA LEU A 41 5.17 15.77 19.33
C LEU A 41 5.95 17.06 19.04
N VAL A 42 7.03 16.95 18.26
CA VAL A 42 7.83 18.09 17.83
C VAL A 42 6.98 19.07 17.04
N LEU A 43 6.11 18.58 16.14
CA LEU A 43 5.19 19.43 15.39
C LEU A 43 4.26 20.21 16.33
N GLY A 44 3.59 19.54 17.27
CA GLY A 44 2.69 20.19 18.23
C GLY A 44 3.39 21.27 19.07
N ILE A 45 4.64 21.01 19.49
CA ILE A 45 5.44 21.97 20.26
C ILE A 45 5.91 23.14 19.39
N SER A 46 6.29 22.89 18.14
CA SER A 46 6.95 23.88 17.30
C SER A 46 5.97 24.80 16.56
N ILE A 47 4.73 24.38 16.32
CA ILE A 47 3.76 25.15 15.52
C ILE A 47 3.59 26.57 16.04
N TYR A 48 3.33 26.74 17.34
CA TYR A 48 3.10 28.06 17.93
C TYR A 48 4.29 29.02 17.76
N PRO A 49 5.52 28.68 18.23
CA PRO A 49 6.66 29.59 18.09
C PRO A 49 7.06 29.83 16.62
N LEU A 50 6.89 28.85 15.73
CA LEU A 50 7.15 29.03 14.30
C LEU A 50 6.18 30.04 13.67
N LEU A 51 4.87 29.90 13.95
CA LEU A 51 3.87 30.82 13.44
C LEU A 51 4.06 32.22 14.00
N LYS A 52 4.34 32.37 15.30
CA LYS A 52 4.59 33.68 15.90
C LYS A 52 5.84 34.36 15.34
N LYS A 53 6.87 33.59 15.00
CA LYS A 53 8.09 34.12 14.36
C LYS A 53 7.84 34.56 12.92
N GLN A 54 7.05 33.82 12.15
CA GLN A 54 6.82 34.09 10.73
C GLN A 54 5.71 35.13 10.51
N PHE A 55 4.69 35.14 11.37
CA PHE A 55 3.54 36.05 11.33
C PHE A 55 3.30 36.68 12.70
N PRO A 56 4.14 37.66 13.11
CA PRO A 56 4.09 38.23 14.47
C PRO A 56 2.75 38.86 14.84
N GLU A 57 2.10 39.47 13.85
CA GLU A 57 0.83 40.23 14.01
C GLU A 57 -0.42 39.35 13.96
N SER A 58 -0.29 38.06 13.63
CA SER A 58 -1.44 37.15 13.50
C SER A 58 -1.57 36.25 14.71
N ASP A 59 -2.80 35.90 15.07
CA ASP A 59 -3.10 34.93 16.12
C ASP A 59 -2.73 33.50 15.63
N PRO A 60 -1.78 32.81 16.30
CA PRO A 60 -1.38 31.46 15.91
C PRO A 60 -2.50 30.42 15.92
N LEU A 61 -3.47 30.52 16.83
CA LEU A 61 -4.62 29.61 16.89
C LEU A 61 -5.51 29.78 15.65
N ILE A 62 -5.79 31.04 15.27
CA ILE A 62 -6.59 31.34 14.07
C ILE A 62 -5.87 30.84 12.81
N LEU A 63 -4.56 31.06 12.71
CA LEU A 63 -3.75 30.56 11.59
C LEU A 63 -3.78 29.03 11.49
N VAL A 64 -3.60 28.33 12.61
CA VAL A 64 -3.71 26.86 12.64
C VAL A 64 -5.07 26.41 12.15
N ASN A 65 -6.15 27.07 12.57
CA ASN A 65 -7.50 26.72 12.14
C ASN A 65 -7.71 26.85 10.62
N GLY A 66 -6.99 27.76 9.96
CA GLY A 66 -6.93 27.86 8.49
C GLY A 66 -6.28 26.67 7.79
N PHE A 67 -5.30 26.02 8.43
CA PHE A 67 -4.61 24.85 7.88
C PHE A 67 -5.33 23.52 8.17
N LEU A 68 -6.32 23.50 9.06
CA LEU A 68 -7.00 22.26 9.46
C LEU A 68 -7.74 21.57 8.30
N PHE A 69 -8.15 22.30 7.26
CA PHE A 69 -8.75 21.70 6.08
C PHE A 69 -7.78 20.75 5.38
N TYR A 70 -6.54 21.19 5.16
CA TYR A 70 -5.49 20.37 4.56
C TYR A 70 -5.10 19.21 5.48
N TRP A 71 -5.05 19.45 6.80
CA TRP A 71 -4.80 18.40 7.78
C TRP A 71 -5.86 17.30 7.73
N PHE A 72 -7.16 17.65 7.77
CA PHE A 72 -8.24 16.66 7.75
C PHE A 72 -8.36 15.95 6.41
N LEU A 73 -8.12 16.64 5.29
CA LEU A 73 -8.10 16.04 3.97
C LEU A 73 -6.96 15.02 3.84
N GLY A 74 -5.76 15.41 4.30
CA GLY A 74 -4.59 14.52 4.36
C GLY A 74 -4.81 13.32 5.29
N ASP A 75 -5.38 13.54 6.48
CA ASP A 75 -5.71 12.49 7.43
C ASP A 75 -6.72 11.49 6.84
N LEU A 76 -7.77 11.96 6.17
CA LEU A 76 -8.74 11.11 5.50
C LEU A 76 -8.09 10.24 4.41
N LEU A 77 -7.25 10.84 3.54
CA LEU A 77 -6.52 10.12 2.50
C LEU A 77 -5.58 9.07 3.10
N MET A 78 -4.77 9.46 4.09
CA MET A 78 -3.83 8.56 4.75
C MET A 78 -4.54 7.39 5.42
N ARG A 79 -5.67 7.63 6.11
CA ARG A 79 -6.48 6.57 6.73
C ARG A 79 -7.10 5.64 5.69
N PHE A 80 -7.58 6.16 4.58
CA PHE A 80 -8.16 5.32 3.53
C PHE A 80 -7.15 4.28 3.01
N PHE A 81 -5.90 4.71 2.82
CA PHE A 81 -4.85 3.82 2.33
C PHE A 81 -4.26 2.92 3.41
N LEU A 82 -4.02 3.44 4.62
CA LEU A 82 -3.25 2.74 5.65
C LEU A 82 -4.13 2.09 6.73
N GLN A 83 -5.31 2.65 7.02
CA GLN A 83 -6.21 2.21 8.07
C GLN A 83 -7.35 1.37 7.49
N LYS A 84 -7.11 0.07 7.33
CA LYS A 84 -8.16 -0.87 6.95
C LYS A 84 -9.15 -1.09 8.08
N LEU A 85 -10.41 -1.36 7.70
CA LEU A 85 -11.45 -1.77 8.63
C LEU A 85 -10.91 -2.89 9.51
N PRO A 86 -11.08 -2.82 10.85
CA PRO A 86 -10.77 -3.92 11.73
C PRO A 86 -11.81 -5.02 11.49
N VAL A 87 -11.68 -5.72 10.37
CA VAL A 87 -12.34 -6.99 10.12
C VAL A 87 -11.65 -7.95 11.07
N ILE A 88 -12.08 -7.91 12.33
CA ILE A 88 -11.96 -9.07 13.18
C ILE A 88 -12.47 -10.23 12.31
N ASN A 89 -11.84 -11.40 12.38
CA ASN A 89 -12.49 -12.61 11.93
C ASN A 89 -13.75 -12.75 12.80
N ILE A 90 -14.84 -12.08 12.40
CA ILE A 90 -16.09 -12.04 13.15
C ILE A 90 -16.72 -13.44 13.08
N LYS A 91 -16.40 -14.21 12.04
CA LYS A 91 -16.80 -15.61 11.84
C LYS A 91 -16.64 -16.46 13.13
N PRO A 92 -15.46 -16.53 13.78
CA PRO A 92 -15.30 -17.18 15.09
C PRO A 92 -16.25 -16.69 16.20
N PHE A 93 -16.65 -15.41 16.20
CA PHE A 93 -17.56 -14.86 17.21
C PHE A 93 -19.03 -15.11 16.88
N LEU A 94 -19.38 -15.33 15.60
CA LEU A 94 -20.75 -15.61 15.16
C LEU A 94 -21.27 -16.97 15.63
N VAL A 95 -20.37 -17.92 15.89
CA VAL A 95 -20.72 -19.26 16.42
C VAL A 95 -20.82 -19.29 17.95
N LEU A 96 -20.41 -18.21 18.63
CA LEU A 96 -20.48 -18.11 20.08
C LEU A 96 -21.80 -17.47 20.52
N PRO A 97 -22.31 -17.77 21.73
CA PRO A 97 -23.55 -17.20 22.26
C PRO A 97 -23.37 -15.73 22.71
N ILE A 98 -22.86 -14.87 21.83
CA ILE A 98 -22.61 -13.45 22.07
C ILE A 98 -23.62 -12.64 21.25
N LYS A 99 -24.31 -11.70 21.91
CA LYS A 99 -25.22 -10.77 21.21
C LYS A 99 -24.45 -10.00 20.12
N ARG A 100 -24.98 -10.01 18.89
CA ARG A 100 -24.37 -9.34 17.73
C ARG A 100 -24.08 -7.86 17.96
N SER A 101 -24.96 -7.15 18.68
CA SER A 101 -24.75 -5.76 19.08
C SER A 101 -23.46 -5.54 19.87
N LYS A 102 -23.08 -6.49 20.74
CA LYS A 102 -21.83 -6.42 21.49
C LYS A 102 -20.61 -6.62 20.59
N ILE A 103 -20.72 -7.48 19.58
CA ILE A 103 -19.66 -7.70 18.58
C ILE A 103 -19.46 -6.43 17.75
N LEU A 104 -20.55 -5.82 17.27
CA LEU A 104 -20.54 -4.57 16.52
C LEU A 104 -19.92 -3.41 17.31
N ASN A 105 -20.39 -3.19 18.54
CA ASN A 105 -19.89 -2.13 19.40
C ASN A 105 -18.41 -2.34 19.74
N TYR A 106 -17.98 -3.59 19.87
CA TYR A 106 -16.58 -3.91 20.07
C TYR A 106 -15.71 -3.59 18.85
N VAL A 107 -16.17 -3.92 17.62
CA VAL A 107 -15.45 -3.59 16.37
C VAL A 107 -15.32 -2.07 16.21
N LEU A 108 -16.41 -1.32 16.42
CA LEU A 108 -16.40 0.13 16.31
C LEU A 108 -15.57 0.78 17.43
N GLY A 109 -15.73 0.32 18.68
CA GLY A 109 -14.95 0.80 19.82
C GLY A 109 -13.45 0.54 19.64
N LYS A 110 -13.06 -0.61 19.08
CA LYS A 110 -11.66 -0.91 18.74
C LYS A 110 -11.09 0.13 17.78
N SER A 111 -11.87 0.56 16.79
CA SER A 111 -11.39 1.56 15.83
C SER A 111 -11.13 2.92 16.44
N ALA A 112 -11.94 3.33 17.42
CA ALA A 112 -11.76 4.57 18.17
C ALA A 112 -10.42 4.59 18.92
N VAL A 113 -9.93 3.44 19.36
CA VAL A 113 -8.68 3.25 20.11
C VAL A 113 -7.51 2.83 19.18
N SER A 114 -7.60 3.12 17.87
CA SER A 114 -6.55 2.78 16.92
C SER A 114 -5.34 3.74 16.99
N PHE A 115 -4.16 3.26 16.58
CA PHE A 115 -2.95 4.09 16.50
C PHE A 115 -3.17 5.39 15.71
N PHE A 116 -3.95 5.34 14.64
CA PHE A 116 -4.28 6.52 13.83
C PHE A 116 -5.11 7.58 14.57
N ASN A 117 -5.86 7.21 15.63
CA ASN A 117 -6.57 8.20 16.44
C ASN A 117 -5.71 8.75 17.59
N PHE A 118 -4.72 7.98 18.05
CA PHE A 118 -3.76 8.43 19.05
C PHE A 118 -2.66 9.30 18.45
N LEU A 119 -2.22 9.04 17.22
CA LEU A 119 -1.12 9.76 16.60
C LEU A 119 -1.35 11.29 16.52
N PRO A 120 -2.52 11.80 16.06
CA PRO A 120 -2.81 13.24 16.08
C PRO A 120 -2.78 13.87 17.48
N LEU A 121 -3.07 13.11 18.54
CA LEU A 121 -3.04 13.63 19.91
C LEU A 121 -1.63 14.07 20.34
N PHE A 122 -0.58 13.47 19.77
CA PHE A 122 0.79 13.92 20.00
C PHE A 122 1.06 15.31 19.42
N ALA A 123 0.28 15.80 18.46
CA ALA A 123 0.36 17.19 18.00
C ALA A 123 -0.65 18.09 18.72
N ILE A 124 -1.90 17.62 18.87
CA ILE A 124 -3.02 18.38 19.45
C ILE A 124 -2.76 18.75 20.92
N ILE A 125 -2.33 17.78 21.74
CA ILE A 125 -2.19 18.00 23.19
C ILE A 125 -1.04 18.98 23.49
N PRO A 126 0.19 18.80 22.95
CA PRO A 126 1.26 19.77 23.20
C PRO A 126 0.94 21.17 22.69
N PHE A 127 0.32 21.29 21.51
CA PHE A 127 -0.09 22.59 21.00
C PHE A 127 -1.12 23.26 21.92
N GLY A 128 -2.15 22.52 22.36
CA GLY A 128 -3.14 23.02 23.31
C GLY A 128 -2.54 23.43 24.67
N ILE A 129 -1.52 22.70 25.16
CA ILE A 129 -0.77 23.08 26.37
C ILE A 129 0.01 24.38 26.15
N ILE A 130 0.65 24.57 25.00
CA ILE A 130 1.38 25.81 24.68
C ILE A 130 0.44 27.00 24.63
N LEU A 131 -0.76 26.86 24.06
CA LEU A 131 -1.76 27.93 24.09
C LEU A 131 -2.03 28.40 25.53
N ILE A 132 -2.11 27.48 26.49
CA ILE A 132 -2.30 27.81 27.92
C ILE A 132 -1.10 28.58 28.49
N PHE A 133 0.12 28.20 28.11
CA PHE A 133 1.34 28.91 28.54
C PHE A 133 1.50 30.29 27.92
N GLU A 134 0.89 30.52 26.75
CA GLU A 134 0.95 31.76 25.98
C GLU A 134 -0.31 32.63 26.21
N ASP A 135 -0.85 32.57 27.43
CA ASP A 135 -1.96 33.40 27.94
C ASP A 135 -3.32 33.22 27.24
N TYR A 136 -3.55 32.14 26.48
CA TYR A 136 -4.91 31.80 26.03
C TYR A 136 -5.75 31.28 27.21
N SER A 137 -7.04 31.58 27.19
CA SER A 137 -8.00 31.02 28.15
C SER A 137 -7.94 29.48 28.16
N THR A 138 -7.79 28.89 29.35
CA THR A 138 -7.75 27.43 29.54
C THR A 138 -8.96 26.74 28.93
N THR A 139 -10.14 27.37 29.03
CA THR A 139 -11.38 26.86 28.41
C THR A 139 -11.24 26.76 26.90
N THR A 140 -10.73 27.80 26.25
CA THR A 140 -10.53 27.84 24.79
C THR A 140 -9.59 26.73 24.34
N ALA A 141 -8.46 26.57 25.03
CA ALA A 141 -7.48 25.53 24.71
C ALA A 141 -8.05 24.11 24.88
N ILE A 142 -8.76 23.84 25.99
CA ILE A 142 -9.38 22.52 26.24
C ILE A 142 -10.48 22.23 25.21
N VAL A 143 -11.35 23.20 24.93
CA VAL A 143 -12.42 23.08 23.94
C VAL A 143 -11.84 22.79 22.56
N TRP A 144 -10.77 23.48 22.17
CA TRP A 144 -10.07 23.22 20.91
C TRP A 144 -9.49 21.81 20.86
N MET A 145 -8.80 21.35 21.92
CA MET A 145 -8.25 19.98 21.98
C MET A 145 -9.34 18.90 21.87
N VAL A 146 -10.47 19.08 22.58
CA VAL A 146 -11.62 18.17 22.52
C VAL A 146 -12.22 18.17 21.12
N LEU A 147 -12.42 19.35 20.52
CA LEU A 147 -12.94 19.48 19.17
C LEU A 147 -12.05 18.76 18.15
N MET A 148 -10.72 18.94 18.23
CA MET A 148 -9.78 18.27 17.31
C MET A 148 -9.81 16.75 17.46
N TYR A 149 -9.95 16.24 18.69
CA TYR A 149 -10.13 14.81 18.92
C TYR A 149 -11.46 14.29 18.36
N VAL A 150 -12.56 15.02 18.54
CA VAL A 150 -13.87 14.68 17.95
C VAL A 150 -13.78 14.65 16.42
N CYS A 151 -13.15 15.65 15.79
CA CYS A 151 -12.91 15.67 14.34
C CYS A 151 -12.08 14.46 13.88
N THR A 152 -11.05 14.09 14.63
CA THR A 152 -10.25 12.88 14.36
C THR A 152 -11.11 11.61 14.35
N LEU A 153 -12.04 11.48 15.29
CA LEU A 153 -12.98 10.35 15.34
C LEU A 153 -14.03 10.40 14.21
N ILE A 154 -14.50 11.60 13.84
CA ILE A 154 -15.39 11.80 12.67
C ILE A 154 -14.70 11.26 11.41
N ILE A 155 -13.45 11.65 11.17
CA ILE A 155 -12.67 11.21 10.01
C ILE A 155 -12.49 9.69 10.04
N ASN A 156 -12.20 9.10 11.22
CA ASN A 156 -12.10 7.65 11.38
C ASN A 156 -13.39 6.92 10.94
N PHE A 157 -14.57 7.35 11.42
CA PHE A 157 -15.83 6.70 11.06
C PHE A 157 -16.29 7.01 9.63
N LEU A 158 -15.97 8.20 9.12
CA LEU A 158 -16.20 8.56 7.72
C LEU A 158 -15.37 7.67 6.79
N ASN A 159 -14.08 7.50 7.10
CA ASN A 159 -13.18 6.61 6.38
C ASN A 159 -13.76 5.18 6.29
N PHE A 160 -14.33 4.69 7.38
CA PHE A 160 -14.93 3.35 7.41
C PHE A 160 -16.15 3.20 6.52
N ILE A 161 -17.00 4.22 6.44
CA ILE A 161 -18.15 4.24 5.52
C ILE A 161 -17.65 4.25 4.07
N ILE A 162 -16.66 5.10 3.78
CA ILE A 162 -16.05 5.20 2.45
C ILE A 162 -15.45 3.85 2.08
N GLU A 163 -14.62 3.24 2.93
CA GLU A 163 -14.00 1.93 2.70
C GLU A 163 -15.06 0.82 2.54
N ALA A 164 -16.11 0.82 3.36
CA ALA A 164 -17.15 -0.21 3.31
C ALA A 164 -17.96 -0.18 2.00
N LYS A 165 -18.26 1.02 1.46
CA LYS A 165 -18.91 1.20 0.15
C LYS A 165 -17.94 0.91 -0.98
N SER A 166 -16.70 1.35 -0.80
CA SER A 166 -15.61 1.18 -1.74
C SER A 166 -15.23 -0.28 -1.94
N ALA A 167 -15.25 -1.12 -0.88
CA ALA A 167 -14.77 -2.51 -0.88
C ALA A 167 -15.34 -3.42 -1.99
N GLU A 168 -16.48 -3.07 -2.59
CA GLU A 168 -17.14 -3.84 -3.63
C GLU A 168 -16.52 -3.66 -5.02
N THR A 169 -16.01 -2.48 -5.38
CA THR A 169 -15.55 -2.14 -6.75
C THR A 169 -14.03 -2.10 -6.91
N GLU A 170 -13.41 -2.83 -7.84
CA GLU A 170 -11.94 -2.95 -7.98
C GLU A 170 -11.13 -1.63 -7.94
N LEU A 171 -11.72 -0.53 -8.43
CA LEU A 171 -11.13 0.81 -8.51
C LEU A 171 -11.55 1.78 -7.40
N SER A 172 -12.01 1.27 -6.27
CA SER A 172 -12.61 2.13 -5.24
C SER A 172 -11.72 3.17 -4.57
N PHE A 173 -10.41 3.17 -4.84
CA PHE A 173 -9.53 4.26 -4.43
C PHE A 173 -9.65 5.49 -5.34
N LEU A 174 -10.10 5.32 -6.59
CA LEU A 174 -10.24 6.44 -7.54
C LEU A 174 -11.30 7.45 -7.11
N PRO A 175 -12.50 7.07 -6.64
CA PRO A 175 -13.49 8.06 -6.20
C PRO A 175 -12.99 8.92 -5.04
N ILE A 176 -12.32 8.34 -4.05
CA ILE A 176 -11.80 9.11 -2.92
C ILE A 176 -10.64 10.01 -3.33
N ILE A 177 -9.75 9.56 -4.21
CA ILE A 177 -8.70 10.41 -4.78
C ILE A 177 -9.32 11.56 -5.57
N ALA A 178 -10.27 11.27 -6.46
CA ALA A 178 -10.92 12.28 -7.30
C ALA A 178 -11.68 13.32 -6.47
N ILE A 179 -12.41 12.89 -5.44
CA ILE A 179 -13.10 13.79 -4.52
C ILE A 179 -12.07 14.63 -3.75
N ALA A 180 -11.03 14.02 -3.20
CA ALA A 180 -10.04 14.75 -2.41
C ALA A 180 -9.24 15.74 -3.27
N SER A 181 -8.81 15.35 -4.47
CA SER A 181 -8.14 16.24 -5.42
C SER A 181 -9.08 17.33 -5.92
N GLY A 182 -10.38 17.03 -6.11
CA GLY A 182 -11.39 18.00 -6.46
C GLY A 182 -11.62 19.03 -5.37
N LEU A 183 -11.77 18.61 -4.11
CA LEU A 183 -11.89 19.50 -2.96
C LEU A 183 -10.63 20.36 -2.78
N PHE A 184 -9.44 19.75 -2.94
CA PHE A 184 -8.18 20.48 -2.92
C PHE A 184 -8.12 21.52 -4.03
N ALA A 185 -8.46 21.17 -5.27
CA ALA A 185 -8.45 22.08 -6.41
C ALA A 185 -9.46 23.22 -6.25
N LEU A 186 -10.70 22.93 -5.81
CA LEU A 186 -11.71 23.96 -5.54
C LEU A 186 -11.25 24.96 -4.48
N ASN A 187 -10.54 24.49 -3.45
CA ASN A 187 -9.95 25.36 -2.43
C ASN A 187 -8.72 26.12 -2.96
N TYR A 188 -7.84 25.46 -3.69
CA TYR A 188 -6.59 26.03 -4.21
C TYR A 188 -6.83 27.10 -5.28
N PHE A 189 -7.80 26.89 -6.17
CA PHE A 189 -8.24 27.87 -7.16
C PHE A 189 -9.24 28.88 -6.59
N GLU A 190 -9.48 28.85 -5.28
CA GLU A 190 -10.38 29.77 -4.55
C GLU A 190 -11.83 29.82 -5.09
N ILE A 191 -12.26 28.78 -5.81
CA ILE A 191 -13.64 28.64 -6.30
C ILE A 191 -14.59 28.48 -5.10
N ILE A 192 -14.16 27.70 -4.10
CA ILE A 192 -14.81 27.59 -2.79
C ILE A 192 -13.73 27.55 -1.71
N SER A 193 -13.71 28.53 -0.81
CA SER A 193 -12.75 28.61 0.29
C SER A 193 -13.11 27.66 1.45
N PHE A 194 -12.94 26.35 1.25
CA PHE A 194 -13.18 25.36 2.30
C PHE A 194 -12.31 25.56 3.55
N SER A 195 -11.08 26.06 3.38
CA SER A 195 -10.19 26.41 4.50
C SER A 195 -10.80 27.48 5.39
N THR A 196 -11.35 28.56 4.82
CA THR A 196 -11.96 29.65 5.60
C THR A 196 -13.29 29.22 6.22
N LEU A 197 -14.12 28.46 5.48
CA LEU A 197 -15.37 27.91 6.01
C LEU A 197 -15.12 27.02 7.24
N LEU A 198 -14.15 26.11 7.15
CA LEU A 198 -13.79 25.24 8.26
C LEU A 198 -13.19 26.04 9.42
N ALA A 199 -12.26 26.97 9.14
CA ALA A 199 -11.64 27.81 10.15
C ALA A 199 -12.69 28.61 10.93
N ASN A 200 -13.65 29.22 10.23
CA ASN A 200 -14.75 29.97 10.83
C ASN A 200 -15.63 29.08 11.73
N GLY A 201 -15.94 27.87 11.27
CA GLY A 201 -16.68 26.89 12.08
C GLY A 201 -15.94 26.51 13.36
N ILE A 202 -14.62 26.29 13.28
CA ILE A 202 -13.79 25.94 14.44
C ILE A 202 -13.65 27.13 15.39
N ASN A 203 -13.40 28.32 14.86
CA ASN A 203 -13.31 29.57 15.63
C ASN A 203 -14.63 29.85 16.37
N ALA A 204 -15.78 29.61 15.73
CA ALA A 204 -17.09 29.76 16.37
C ALA A 204 -17.26 28.80 17.56
N VAL A 205 -16.78 27.55 17.43
CA VAL A 205 -16.83 26.58 18.54
C VAL A 205 -15.89 26.96 19.68
N THR A 206 -14.69 27.49 19.38
CA THR A 206 -13.78 27.98 20.42
C THR A 206 -14.30 29.22 21.13
N ALA A 207 -15.06 30.08 20.42
CA ALA A 207 -15.70 31.26 21.00
C ALA A 207 -16.96 30.91 21.82
N ASN A 208 -17.72 29.90 21.39
CA ASN A 208 -18.89 29.39 22.10
C ASN A 208 -18.79 27.87 22.32
N PRO A 209 -18.26 27.41 23.48
CA PRO A 209 -18.00 26.01 23.78
C PRO A 209 -19.21 25.06 23.64
N ILE A 210 -20.45 25.57 23.76
CA ILE A 210 -21.67 24.76 23.62
C ILE A 210 -21.77 24.20 22.19
N LEU A 211 -21.23 24.90 21.20
CA LEU A 211 -21.26 24.47 19.80
C LEU A 211 -20.45 23.19 19.54
N VAL A 212 -19.61 22.72 20.47
CA VAL A 212 -18.97 21.38 20.42
C VAL A 212 -20.01 20.26 20.30
N LEU A 213 -21.25 20.48 20.76
CA LEU A 213 -22.32 19.50 20.60
C LEU A 213 -22.63 19.18 19.13
N VAL A 214 -22.44 20.13 18.21
CA VAL A 214 -22.68 19.93 16.77
C VAL A 214 -21.76 18.84 16.18
N PRO A 215 -20.41 18.93 16.26
CA PRO A 215 -19.54 17.87 15.80
C PRO A 215 -19.71 16.57 16.59
N VAL A 216 -20.08 16.61 17.87
CA VAL A 216 -20.42 15.40 18.63
C VAL A 216 -21.66 14.70 18.07
N LEU A 217 -22.70 15.45 17.68
CA LEU A 217 -23.88 14.87 17.03
C LEU A 217 -23.54 14.25 15.66
N ILE A 218 -22.67 14.89 14.88
CA ILE A 218 -22.16 14.33 13.62
C ILE A 218 -21.43 13.01 13.87
N LEU A 219 -20.56 12.98 14.88
CA LEU A 219 -19.83 11.77 15.29
C LEU A 219 -20.78 10.62 15.64
N VAL A 220 -21.82 10.91 16.44
CA VAL A 220 -22.85 9.93 16.81
C VAL A 220 -23.62 9.43 15.58
N GLY A 221 -23.99 10.33 14.65
CA GLY A 221 -24.65 9.96 13.40
C GLY A 221 -23.79 9.00 12.55
N LEU A 222 -22.50 9.30 12.38
CA LEU A 222 -21.56 8.44 11.65
C LEU A 222 -21.36 7.08 12.34
N TYR A 223 -21.36 7.05 13.67
CA TYR A 223 -21.32 5.80 14.44
C TYR A 223 -22.54 4.92 14.13
N PHE A 224 -23.76 5.49 14.14
CA PHE A 224 -24.98 4.74 13.84
C PHE A 224 -25.05 4.25 12.40
N ILE A 225 -24.59 5.05 11.43
CA ILE A 225 -24.51 4.63 10.02
C ILE A 225 -23.57 3.41 9.89
N ASN A 226 -22.38 3.47 10.50
CA ASN A 226 -21.44 2.35 10.51
C ASN A 226 -22.02 1.10 11.19
N TYR A 227 -22.68 1.29 12.34
CA TYR A 227 -23.31 0.20 13.09
C TYR A 227 -24.36 -0.53 12.24
N THR A 228 -25.23 0.22 11.58
CA THR A 228 -26.29 -0.32 10.72
C THR A 228 -25.69 -1.05 9.51
N ALA A 229 -24.73 -0.42 8.82
CA ALA A 229 -24.05 -1.02 7.66
C ALA A 229 -23.31 -2.33 8.02
N LEU A 230 -22.67 -2.40 9.19
CA LEU A 230 -22.01 -3.62 9.66
C LEU A 230 -23.02 -4.70 10.08
N LYS A 231 -24.16 -4.31 10.68
CA LYS A 231 -25.20 -5.24 11.13
C LYS A 231 -25.76 -6.08 9.96
N GLU A 232 -25.93 -5.47 8.80
CA GLU A 232 -26.39 -6.16 7.58
C GLU A 232 -25.36 -7.17 7.04
N LYS A 233 -24.06 -6.90 7.22
CA LYS A 233 -22.97 -7.76 6.74
C LYS A 233 -22.64 -8.93 7.67
N LEU A 234 -23.21 -8.99 8.88
CA LEU A 234 -22.97 -10.03 9.88
C LEU A 234 -23.75 -11.34 9.66
N TYR A 235 -24.66 -11.39 8.69
CA TYR A 235 -25.39 -12.61 8.37
C TYR A 235 -24.51 -13.55 7.54
N VAL A 236 -24.36 -14.79 8.02
CA VAL A 236 -23.57 -15.85 7.34
C VAL A 236 -24.05 -16.01 5.89
N ASP A 237 -25.35 -15.87 5.66
CA ASP A 237 -26.02 -16.00 4.37
C ASP A 237 -25.64 -14.90 3.37
N GLY A 238 -25.23 -13.72 3.84
CA GLY A 238 -24.75 -12.63 2.98
C GLY A 238 -23.41 -12.96 2.30
N SER A 239 -22.61 -13.83 2.92
CA SER A 239 -21.36 -14.34 2.33
C SER A 239 -21.55 -15.56 1.44
N LEU A 240 -22.74 -16.19 1.48
CA LEU A 240 -23.14 -17.37 0.71
C LEU A 240 -23.93 -17.02 -0.56
N LYS A 241 -24.37 -15.76 -0.73
CA LYS A 241 -24.78 -15.26 -2.04
C LYS A 241 -23.54 -15.13 -2.93
N ALA A 242 -23.03 -16.27 -3.38
CA ALA A 242 -22.13 -16.32 -4.51
C ALA A 242 -22.83 -15.55 -5.64
N LYS A 243 -22.26 -14.43 -6.07
CA LYS A 243 -22.65 -13.83 -7.34
C LYS A 243 -22.54 -14.95 -8.37
N THR A 244 -23.67 -15.38 -8.91
CA THR A 244 -23.72 -16.27 -10.06
C THR A 244 -23.26 -15.48 -11.26
N GLU A 245 -21.97 -15.21 -11.35
CA GLU A 245 -21.34 -14.76 -12.58
C GLU A 245 -21.20 -15.99 -13.47
N THR A 246 -21.86 -15.96 -14.62
CA THR A 246 -21.68 -16.95 -15.69
C THR A 246 -20.20 -17.00 -16.03
N ALA A 247 -19.54 -18.11 -15.73
CA ALA A 247 -18.13 -18.28 -16.02
C ALA A 247 -17.91 -18.29 -17.54
N THR A 248 -17.44 -17.18 -18.10
CA THR A 248 -16.97 -17.12 -19.48
C THR A 248 -15.64 -17.85 -19.55
N THR A 249 -15.64 -19.04 -20.13
CA THR A 249 -14.42 -19.81 -20.36
C THR A 249 -13.72 -19.27 -21.60
N THR A 250 -12.71 -18.42 -21.41
CA THR A 250 -11.79 -18.06 -22.50
C THR A 250 -10.87 -19.24 -22.77
N ASP A 251 -10.98 -19.88 -23.94
CA ASP A 251 -10.00 -20.87 -24.38
C ASP A 251 -8.70 -20.14 -24.76
N LEU A 252 -7.68 -20.26 -23.92
CA LEU A 252 -6.35 -19.70 -24.13
C LEU A 252 -5.52 -20.59 -25.08
N ALA A 253 -6.13 -21.08 -26.16
CA ALA A 253 -5.53 -22.06 -27.07
C ALA A 253 -4.17 -21.60 -27.65
N TRP A 254 -3.97 -20.29 -27.84
CA TRP A 254 -2.72 -19.71 -28.29
C TRP A 254 -1.52 -20.03 -27.39
N THR A 255 -1.75 -20.32 -26.10
CA THR A 255 -0.67 -20.66 -25.15
C THR A 255 -0.10 -22.06 -25.38
N ARG A 256 -0.78 -22.94 -26.14
CA ARG A 256 -0.30 -24.31 -26.42
C ARG A 256 1.03 -24.31 -27.17
N ARG A 257 1.38 -23.22 -27.87
CA ARG A 257 2.69 -23.02 -28.53
C ARG A 257 3.88 -22.99 -27.58
N PHE A 258 3.66 -22.85 -26.28
CA PHE A 258 4.73 -22.87 -25.27
C PHE A 258 5.02 -24.27 -24.72
N GLY A 259 4.42 -25.34 -25.26
CA GLY A 259 4.74 -26.72 -24.90
C GLY A 259 4.46 -27.03 -23.42
N ASP A 260 5.41 -27.68 -22.74
CA ASP A 260 5.25 -28.20 -21.38
C ASP A 260 4.94 -27.14 -20.31
N ILE A 261 5.26 -25.86 -20.57
CA ILE A 261 4.94 -24.77 -19.64
C ILE A 261 3.52 -24.20 -19.84
N ALA A 262 2.84 -24.55 -20.94
CA ALA A 262 1.54 -23.99 -21.30
C ALA A 262 0.46 -24.14 -20.21
N PRO A 263 0.32 -25.29 -19.52
CA PRO A 263 -0.70 -25.43 -18.47
C PRO A 263 -0.50 -24.44 -17.32
N PHE A 264 0.76 -24.19 -16.91
CA PHE A 264 1.08 -23.21 -15.88
C PHE A 264 0.82 -21.79 -16.35
N LEU A 265 1.18 -21.48 -17.60
CA LEU A 265 0.95 -20.16 -18.18
C LEU A 265 -0.54 -19.83 -18.28
N GLN A 266 -1.36 -20.81 -18.66
CA GLN A 266 -2.83 -20.67 -18.66
C GLN A 266 -3.38 -20.43 -17.26
N LEU A 267 -2.88 -21.15 -16.26
CA LEU A 267 -3.27 -20.95 -14.86
C LEU A 267 -2.92 -19.53 -14.41
N ASP A 268 -1.73 -19.04 -14.76
CA ASP A 268 -1.28 -17.69 -14.45
C ASP A 268 -2.15 -16.61 -15.12
N LEU A 269 -2.42 -16.75 -16.42
CA LEU A 269 -3.30 -15.82 -17.14
C LEU A 269 -4.73 -15.82 -16.59
N LYS A 270 -5.27 -17.01 -16.27
CA LYS A 270 -6.57 -17.15 -15.61
C LYS A 270 -6.54 -16.53 -14.20
N LEU A 271 -5.44 -16.67 -13.47
CA LEU A 271 -5.26 -16.06 -12.16
C LEU A 271 -5.25 -14.53 -12.26
N LEU A 272 -4.56 -13.98 -13.26
CA LEU A 272 -4.52 -12.55 -13.55
C LEU A 272 -5.91 -12.00 -13.88
N TRP A 273 -6.67 -12.72 -14.69
CA TRP A 273 -7.96 -12.25 -15.19
C TRP A 273 -9.12 -12.48 -14.21
N ARG A 274 -9.16 -13.61 -13.50
CA ARG A 274 -10.33 -14.03 -12.69
C ARG A 274 -10.35 -13.41 -11.29
N ASN A 275 -9.19 -13.12 -10.72
CA ASN A 275 -9.11 -12.72 -9.32
C ASN A 275 -9.02 -11.19 -9.17
N LYS A 276 -9.65 -10.68 -8.11
CA LYS A 276 -9.69 -9.23 -7.81
C LYS A 276 -8.29 -8.65 -7.60
N ARG A 277 -7.45 -9.36 -6.84
CA ARG A 277 -6.09 -8.89 -6.49
C ARG A 277 -5.23 -8.66 -7.74
N PRO A 278 -4.95 -9.67 -8.57
CA PRO A 278 -4.05 -9.51 -9.69
C PRO A 278 -4.61 -8.60 -10.79
N ARG A 279 -5.94 -8.61 -11.01
CA ARG A 279 -6.59 -7.70 -11.94
C ARG A 279 -6.40 -6.24 -11.50
N SER A 280 -6.56 -5.95 -10.21
CA SER A 280 -6.28 -4.60 -9.68
C SER A 280 -4.80 -4.20 -9.76
N SER A 281 -3.85 -5.16 -9.79
CA SER A 281 -2.43 -4.88 -10.02
C SER A 281 -2.14 -4.35 -11.43
N ILE A 282 -2.98 -4.64 -12.42
CA ILE A 282 -2.81 -4.11 -13.79
C ILE A 282 -2.89 -2.57 -13.77
N PHE A 283 -3.74 -1.98 -12.95
CA PHE A 283 -3.79 -0.52 -12.79
C PHE A 283 -2.51 0.05 -12.19
N ILE A 284 -1.87 -0.66 -11.25
CA ILE A 284 -0.55 -0.28 -10.71
C ILE A 284 0.49 -0.29 -11.83
N VAL A 285 0.41 -1.26 -12.75
CA VAL A 285 1.29 -1.33 -13.92
C VAL A 285 1.04 -0.17 -14.89
N VAL A 286 -0.22 0.20 -15.14
CA VAL A 286 -0.58 1.35 -15.99
C VAL A 286 -0.12 2.67 -15.36
N ILE A 287 -0.36 2.90 -14.07
CA ILE A 287 0.13 4.08 -13.36
C ILE A 287 1.67 4.08 -13.34
N GLY A 288 2.28 2.93 -13.11
CA GLY A 288 3.72 2.75 -13.12
C GLY A 288 4.35 3.02 -14.50
N LEU A 289 3.64 2.76 -15.59
CA LEU A 289 4.07 3.14 -16.94
C LEU A 289 4.16 4.66 -17.07
N LEU A 290 3.20 5.40 -16.50
CA LEU A 290 3.17 6.87 -16.52
C LEU A 290 4.17 7.51 -15.54
N TYR A 291 4.82 6.72 -14.70
CA TYR A 291 5.69 7.21 -13.63
C TYR A 291 6.87 8.04 -14.15
N GLY A 292 7.37 7.75 -15.35
CA GLY A 292 8.44 8.53 -15.97
C GLY A 292 8.08 10.00 -16.22
N LEU A 293 6.79 10.32 -16.40
CA LEU A 293 6.31 11.70 -16.59
C LEU A 293 6.53 12.59 -15.36
N PHE A 294 6.74 12.02 -14.18
CA PHE A 294 7.12 12.81 -12.99
C PHE A 294 8.59 13.25 -13.03
N PHE A 295 9.45 12.47 -13.67
CA PHE A 295 10.90 12.65 -13.64
C PHE A 295 11.42 13.40 -14.87
N TYR A 296 11.07 12.96 -16.07
CA TYR A 296 11.66 13.50 -17.31
C TYR A 296 11.43 14.99 -17.56
N PRO A 297 10.24 15.58 -17.29
CA PRO A 297 10.04 17.00 -17.50
C PRO A 297 10.62 17.87 -16.37
N ASN A 298 10.84 17.32 -15.18
CA ASN A 298 11.20 18.08 -13.99
C ASN A 298 12.66 18.54 -14.06
N PRO A 299 12.95 19.86 -14.02
CA PRO A 299 14.30 20.40 -14.17
C PRO A 299 15.28 19.89 -13.09
N ILE A 300 14.79 19.59 -11.88
CA ILE A 300 15.62 19.07 -10.78
C ILE A 300 16.28 17.74 -11.16
N TYR A 301 15.57 16.88 -11.90
CA TYR A 301 16.05 15.54 -12.25
C TYR A 301 16.75 15.48 -13.60
N LYS A 302 16.71 16.55 -14.40
CA LYS A 302 17.30 16.58 -15.75
C LYS A 302 18.81 16.32 -15.74
N GLU A 303 19.49 16.78 -14.70
CA GLU A 303 20.94 16.61 -14.54
C GLU A 303 21.31 15.28 -13.85
N MET A 304 20.34 14.60 -13.24
CA MET A 304 20.54 13.34 -12.52
C MET A 304 20.36 12.12 -13.44
N VAL A 305 21.23 11.95 -14.44
CA VAL A 305 21.16 10.81 -15.40
C VAL A 305 20.97 9.43 -14.74
N PRO A 306 21.61 9.09 -13.58
CA PRO A 306 21.36 7.82 -12.90
C PRO A 306 19.91 7.61 -12.45
N MET A 307 19.16 8.69 -12.18
CA MET A 307 17.73 8.62 -11.86
C MET A 307 16.93 8.09 -13.07
N PHE A 308 17.36 8.35 -14.30
CA PHE A 308 16.68 7.82 -15.48
C PHE A 308 16.83 6.30 -15.60
N VAL A 309 17.92 5.72 -15.09
CA VAL A 309 18.09 4.25 -15.00
C VAL A 309 17.11 3.66 -14.01
N PHE A 310 16.92 4.30 -12.85
CA PHE A 310 15.88 3.89 -11.91
C PHE A 310 14.51 3.87 -12.58
N VAL A 311 14.14 4.95 -13.28
CA VAL A 311 12.87 5.03 -14.00
C VAL A 311 12.80 3.96 -15.10
N GLY A 312 13.85 3.75 -15.89
CA GLY A 312 13.87 2.73 -16.93
C GLY A 312 13.69 1.31 -16.40
N ILE A 313 14.41 0.95 -15.32
CA ILE A 313 14.29 -0.35 -14.64
C ILE A 313 12.89 -0.53 -14.07
N PHE A 314 12.35 0.51 -13.43
CA PHE A 314 11.01 0.48 -12.85
C PHE A 314 9.93 0.37 -13.92
N VAL A 315 9.93 1.24 -14.94
CA VAL A 315 8.89 1.30 -15.99
C VAL A 315 8.87 0.01 -16.80
N THR A 316 10.04 -0.47 -17.26
CA THR A 316 10.12 -1.72 -18.03
C THR A 316 9.92 -2.96 -17.14
N GLY A 317 10.14 -2.84 -15.83
CA GLY A 317 10.07 -3.94 -14.87
C GLY A 317 8.81 -3.95 -13.99
N ILE A 318 7.90 -2.98 -14.09
CA ILE A 318 6.86 -2.77 -13.06
C ILE A 318 5.95 -3.99 -12.87
N PHE A 319 5.58 -4.65 -13.98
CA PHE A 319 4.77 -5.86 -13.93
C PHE A 319 5.56 -7.00 -13.28
N MET A 320 6.79 -7.26 -13.74
CA MET A 320 7.59 -8.36 -13.21
C MET A 320 7.98 -8.14 -11.74
N ILE A 321 8.20 -6.90 -11.30
CA ILE A 321 8.46 -6.58 -9.90
C ILE A 321 7.19 -6.84 -9.08
N ASN A 322 6.03 -6.35 -9.54
CA ASN A 322 4.76 -6.55 -8.84
C ASN A 322 4.35 -8.02 -8.75
N PHE A 323 4.46 -8.76 -9.86
CA PHE A 323 4.06 -10.16 -9.94
C PHE A 323 5.14 -11.08 -9.36
N GLY A 324 6.39 -10.89 -9.78
CA GLY A 324 7.52 -11.78 -9.47
C GLY A 324 7.87 -11.85 -7.99
N GLN A 325 7.78 -10.73 -7.26
CA GLN A 325 8.08 -10.68 -5.82
C GLN A 325 7.19 -11.59 -4.97
N PHE A 326 6.03 -11.99 -5.52
CA PHE A 326 5.02 -12.81 -4.86
C PHE A 326 4.95 -14.23 -5.44
N ILE A 327 5.88 -14.66 -6.28
CA ILE A 327 5.99 -16.08 -6.66
C ILE A 327 6.58 -16.86 -5.47
N PRO A 328 6.05 -18.02 -5.05
CA PRO A 328 4.84 -18.72 -5.52
C PRO A 328 3.60 -18.40 -4.67
N ALA A 329 3.62 -17.33 -3.87
CA ALA A 329 2.51 -16.93 -3.00
C ALA A 329 1.19 -16.67 -3.76
N TRP A 330 1.22 -16.28 -5.04
CA TRP A 330 0.02 -16.23 -5.90
C TRP A 330 -0.72 -17.58 -5.96
N ASP A 331 0.03 -18.69 -5.97
CA ASP A 331 -0.50 -20.05 -6.05
C ASP A 331 -0.80 -20.65 -4.66
N SER A 332 -0.61 -19.87 -3.58
CA SER A 332 -0.64 -20.36 -2.20
C SER A 332 -1.93 -21.13 -1.82
N GLY A 333 -3.07 -20.79 -2.41
CA GLY A 333 -4.36 -21.45 -2.15
C GLY A 333 -4.42 -22.91 -2.60
N TYR A 334 -3.72 -23.29 -3.66
CA TYR A 334 -3.68 -24.66 -4.21
C TYR A 334 -2.26 -25.22 -4.30
N TYR A 335 -1.28 -24.54 -3.70
CA TYR A 335 0.13 -24.90 -3.78
C TYR A 335 0.40 -26.33 -3.29
N LYS A 336 -0.28 -26.79 -2.23
CA LYS A 336 -0.17 -28.17 -1.73
C LYS A 336 -0.58 -29.20 -2.79
N LEU A 337 -1.67 -28.96 -3.50
CA LEU A 337 -2.13 -29.81 -4.59
C LEU A 337 -1.09 -29.80 -5.72
N LEU A 338 -0.68 -28.62 -6.17
CA LEU A 338 0.34 -28.46 -7.21
C LEU A 338 1.60 -29.27 -6.90
N MET A 339 2.07 -29.19 -5.65
CA MET A 339 3.28 -29.85 -5.18
C MET A 339 3.16 -31.36 -4.94
N SER A 340 1.94 -31.91 -4.97
CA SER A 340 1.67 -33.35 -4.89
C SER A 340 1.56 -34.02 -6.25
N GLN A 341 1.37 -33.24 -7.33
CA GLN A 341 1.29 -33.76 -8.68
C GLN A 341 2.67 -34.14 -9.21
N ASN A 342 2.70 -35.07 -10.17
CA ASN A 342 3.92 -35.47 -10.87
C ASN A 342 4.30 -34.44 -11.96
N ILE A 343 4.66 -33.22 -11.53
CA ILE A 343 5.08 -32.12 -12.40
C ILE A 343 6.54 -31.75 -12.14
N LYS A 344 7.28 -31.36 -13.18
CA LYS A 344 8.64 -30.87 -12.97
C LYS A 344 8.59 -29.44 -12.45
N TYR A 345 9.18 -29.22 -11.28
CA TYR A 345 9.26 -27.89 -10.68
C TYR A 345 9.92 -26.86 -11.63
N LYS A 346 10.89 -27.30 -12.44
CA LYS A 346 11.55 -26.47 -13.45
C LYS A 346 10.57 -25.91 -14.48
N GLU A 347 9.59 -26.70 -14.94
CA GLU A 347 8.58 -26.26 -15.91
C GLU A 347 7.66 -25.20 -15.30
N TYR A 348 7.24 -25.39 -14.04
CA TYR A 348 6.50 -24.38 -13.29
C TYR A 348 7.27 -23.04 -13.20
N LEU A 349 8.56 -23.08 -12.84
CA LEU A 349 9.37 -21.85 -12.73
C LEU A 349 9.65 -21.21 -14.09
N ASN A 350 9.88 -22.01 -15.13
CA ASN A 350 10.05 -21.52 -16.49
C ASN A 350 8.80 -20.78 -16.97
N SER A 351 7.59 -21.27 -16.66
CA SER A 351 6.35 -20.56 -16.96
C SER A 351 6.33 -19.15 -16.36
N LYS A 352 6.67 -19.03 -15.08
CA LYS A 352 6.72 -17.73 -14.39
C LYS A 352 7.77 -16.80 -15.01
N PHE A 353 8.94 -17.36 -15.33
CA PHE A 353 10.01 -16.63 -16.00
C PHE A 353 9.57 -16.09 -17.36
N SER A 354 8.95 -16.92 -18.19
CA SER A 354 8.42 -16.53 -19.51
C SER A 354 7.40 -15.40 -19.40
N LEU A 355 6.49 -15.47 -18.43
CA LEU A 355 5.51 -14.40 -18.19
C LEU A 355 6.19 -13.07 -17.85
N MET A 356 7.24 -13.09 -17.00
CA MET A 356 8.00 -11.89 -16.67
C MET A 356 8.76 -11.33 -17.88
N ILE A 357 9.39 -12.16 -18.70
CA ILE A 357 10.07 -11.70 -19.92
C ILE A 357 9.10 -11.02 -20.88
N ILE A 358 7.98 -11.69 -21.19
CA ILE A 358 6.96 -11.15 -22.11
C ILE A 358 6.47 -9.81 -21.57
N SER A 359 6.24 -9.72 -20.26
CA SER A 359 5.82 -8.46 -19.64
C SER A 359 6.87 -7.36 -19.80
N ALA A 360 8.16 -7.64 -19.60
CA ALA A 360 9.21 -6.64 -19.71
C ALA A 360 9.35 -6.10 -21.15
N ILE A 361 9.21 -6.98 -22.15
CA ILE A 361 9.21 -6.60 -23.56
C ILE A 361 8.00 -5.72 -23.89
N VAL A 362 6.80 -6.11 -23.44
CA VAL A 362 5.58 -5.31 -23.65
C VAL A 362 5.71 -3.94 -22.97
N MET A 363 6.21 -3.90 -21.73
CA MET A 363 6.41 -2.64 -21.01
C MET A 363 7.45 -1.75 -21.69
N PHE A 364 8.52 -2.32 -22.25
CA PHE A 364 9.47 -1.56 -23.07
C PHE A 364 8.80 -0.95 -24.30
N ILE A 365 8.04 -1.72 -25.07
CA ILE A 365 7.31 -1.23 -26.24
C ILE A 365 6.37 -0.09 -25.87
N LEU A 366 5.60 -0.27 -24.79
CA LEU A 366 4.69 0.77 -24.29
C LEU A 366 5.41 2.02 -23.77
N SER A 367 6.68 1.89 -23.40
CA SER A 367 7.51 3.00 -22.93
C SER A 367 8.23 3.76 -24.05
N ILE A 368 8.18 3.28 -25.31
CA ILE A 368 8.80 3.96 -26.46
C ILE A 368 8.40 5.43 -26.60
N PRO A 369 7.14 5.86 -26.34
CA PRO A 369 6.76 7.28 -26.42
C PRO A 369 7.62 8.23 -25.57
N TYR A 370 8.29 7.74 -24.52
CA TYR A 370 9.24 8.55 -23.74
C TYR A 370 10.45 9.05 -24.53
N VAL A 371 10.69 8.52 -25.74
CA VAL A 371 11.68 9.07 -26.68
C VAL A 371 11.47 10.55 -26.98
N TYR A 372 10.24 11.06 -26.80
CA TYR A 372 9.93 12.50 -26.87
C TYR A 372 10.84 13.36 -26.00
N PHE A 373 11.26 12.85 -24.83
CA PHE A 373 12.15 13.56 -23.91
C PHE A 373 13.65 13.38 -24.24
N GLY A 374 13.98 12.60 -25.27
CA GLY A 374 15.33 12.41 -25.80
C GLY A 374 15.67 10.95 -26.09
N TRP A 375 16.50 10.71 -27.11
CA TRP A 375 16.91 9.37 -27.52
C TRP A 375 17.63 8.58 -26.40
N LYS A 376 18.35 9.30 -25.53
CA LYS A 376 19.05 8.70 -24.37
C LYS A 376 18.09 7.95 -23.46
N ILE A 377 16.85 8.41 -23.30
CA ILE A 377 15.84 7.75 -22.47
C ILE A 377 15.42 6.43 -23.09
N LEU A 378 15.21 6.39 -24.41
CA LEU A 378 14.92 5.15 -25.12
C LEU A 378 16.05 4.12 -24.97
N ALA A 379 17.31 4.57 -25.09
CA ALA A 379 18.48 3.71 -24.91
C ALA A 379 18.57 3.16 -23.46
N ILE A 380 18.29 3.99 -22.45
CA ILE A 380 18.20 3.55 -21.05
C ILE A 380 17.08 2.53 -20.87
N HIS A 381 15.90 2.77 -21.43
CA HIS A 381 14.77 1.83 -21.34
C HIS A 381 15.09 0.48 -21.97
N PHE A 382 15.78 0.49 -23.11
CA PHE A 382 16.23 -0.73 -23.76
C PHE A 382 17.25 -1.49 -22.89
N ALA A 383 18.27 -0.80 -22.37
CA ALA A 383 19.26 -1.40 -21.47
C ALA A 383 18.62 -1.93 -20.17
N ALA A 384 17.68 -1.18 -19.61
CA ALA A 384 16.92 -1.56 -18.44
C ALA A 384 16.04 -2.79 -18.70
N MET A 385 15.38 -2.89 -19.85
CA MET A 385 14.63 -4.08 -20.27
C MET A 385 15.54 -5.32 -20.35
N VAL A 386 16.71 -5.19 -20.99
CA VAL A 386 17.68 -6.29 -21.11
C VAL A 386 18.19 -6.73 -19.73
N TYR A 387 18.52 -5.77 -18.86
CA TYR A 387 18.91 -6.05 -17.48
C TYR A 387 17.78 -6.71 -16.67
N ASN A 388 16.55 -6.23 -16.85
CA ASN A 388 15.37 -6.79 -16.20
C ASN A 388 15.16 -8.26 -16.59
N ILE A 389 15.23 -8.56 -17.89
CA ILE A 389 15.09 -9.91 -18.45
C ILE A 389 16.22 -10.82 -17.97
N GLY A 390 17.46 -10.35 -17.96
CA GLY A 390 18.64 -11.17 -17.70
C GLY A 390 19.00 -11.35 -16.22
N ILE A 391 18.74 -10.35 -15.38
CA ILE A 391 19.18 -10.33 -13.99
C ILE A 391 17.99 -10.28 -13.04
N ASN A 392 17.13 -9.27 -13.14
CA ASN A 392 16.07 -9.04 -12.15
C ASN A 392 15.04 -10.17 -12.13
N SER A 393 14.73 -10.78 -13.27
CA SER A 393 13.81 -11.92 -13.36
C SER A 393 14.32 -13.13 -12.56
N HIS A 394 15.61 -13.45 -12.66
CA HIS A 394 16.25 -14.53 -11.89
C HIS A 394 16.34 -14.19 -10.40
N ILE A 395 16.70 -12.95 -10.06
CA ILE A 395 16.72 -12.48 -8.67
C ILE A 395 15.33 -12.58 -8.04
N LEU A 396 14.27 -12.17 -8.74
CA LEU A 396 12.90 -12.27 -8.26
C LEU A 396 12.49 -13.73 -8.03
N LEU A 397 12.81 -14.64 -8.96
CA LEU A 397 12.51 -16.06 -8.77
C LEU A 397 13.30 -16.63 -7.60
N PHE A 398 14.59 -16.36 -7.50
CA PHE A 398 15.42 -16.78 -6.38
C PHE A 398 14.87 -16.27 -5.06
N GLY A 399 14.54 -14.98 -4.99
CA GLY A 399 13.93 -14.35 -3.84
C GLY A 399 12.57 -14.94 -3.46
N GLY A 400 11.76 -15.30 -4.47
CA GLY A 400 10.50 -16.01 -4.28
C GLY A 400 10.64 -17.36 -3.56
N SER A 401 11.83 -17.97 -3.61
CA SER A 401 12.11 -19.19 -2.85
C SER A 401 12.09 -18.99 -1.33
N PHE A 402 12.10 -17.73 -0.86
CA PHE A 402 12.00 -17.34 0.55
C PHE A 402 10.60 -16.84 0.94
N ASN A 403 9.64 -16.82 0.02
CA ASN A 403 8.27 -16.42 0.33
C ASN A 403 7.58 -17.44 1.24
N ARG A 404 7.01 -16.95 2.35
CA ARG A 404 6.34 -17.77 3.38
C ARG A 404 4.97 -17.22 3.79
N LYS A 405 4.44 -16.24 3.06
CA LYS A 405 3.15 -15.63 3.37
C LYS A 405 2.12 -15.98 2.31
N LYS A 406 0.95 -16.41 2.75
CA LYS A 406 -0.22 -16.64 1.91
C LYS A 406 -0.75 -15.30 1.39
N ILE A 407 -1.30 -15.31 0.18
CA ILE A 407 -1.97 -14.16 -0.43
C ILE A 407 -3.44 -14.49 -0.59
N ASP A 408 -4.31 -13.63 -0.05
CA ASP A 408 -5.73 -13.67 -0.35
C ASP A 408 -5.98 -13.00 -1.72
N LEU A 409 -6.53 -13.78 -2.65
CA LEU A 409 -6.84 -13.36 -4.03
C LEU A 409 -8.15 -12.56 -4.14
N THR A 410 -9.01 -12.62 -3.10
CA THR A 410 -10.30 -11.91 -3.05
C THR A 410 -10.16 -10.44 -2.69
N GLN A 411 -9.05 -10.08 -2.05
CA GLN A 411 -8.70 -8.70 -1.71
C GLN A 411 -8.14 -7.96 -2.93
N ARG A 412 -8.01 -6.63 -2.88
CA ARG A 412 -7.30 -5.88 -3.94
C ARG A 412 -5.81 -5.87 -3.70
N ALA A 413 -5.05 -5.50 -4.72
CA ALA A 413 -3.61 -5.31 -4.64
C ALA A 413 -3.21 -3.89 -4.20
N ALA A 414 -3.93 -2.86 -4.67
CA ALA A 414 -3.61 -1.47 -4.33
C ALA A 414 -3.69 -1.25 -2.81
N PHE A 415 -2.59 -0.79 -2.21
CA PHE A 415 -2.45 -0.50 -0.78
C PHE A 415 -2.79 -1.69 0.14
N ASN A 416 -2.62 -2.92 -0.36
CA ASN A 416 -2.74 -4.14 0.42
C ASN A 416 -1.36 -4.76 0.64
N TYR A 417 -0.85 -4.63 1.87
CA TYR A 417 0.45 -5.16 2.27
C TYR A 417 0.39 -6.64 2.72
N GLN A 418 -0.75 -7.33 2.57
CA GLN A 418 -0.82 -8.79 2.82
C GLN A 418 0.11 -9.54 1.88
N GLY A 419 0.86 -10.52 2.39
CA GLY A 419 1.88 -11.22 1.60
C GLY A 419 3.22 -10.47 1.54
N THR A 420 3.26 -9.16 1.82
CA THR A 420 4.50 -8.40 1.92
C THR A 420 5.16 -8.65 3.27
N GLY A 421 6.41 -9.10 3.26
CA GLY A 421 7.26 -9.30 4.42
C GLY A 421 8.65 -8.71 4.17
N ALA A 422 9.57 -9.01 5.08
CA ALA A 422 10.96 -8.55 4.96
C ALA A 422 11.62 -9.01 3.64
N VAL A 423 11.24 -10.19 3.13
CA VAL A 423 11.76 -10.75 1.89
C VAL A 423 11.47 -9.83 0.69
N GLN A 424 10.25 -9.32 0.56
CA GLN A 424 9.88 -8.40 -0.52
C GLN A 424 10.71 -7.13 -0.51
N TRP A 425 10.95 -6.54 0.68
CA TRP A 425 11.78 -5.34 0.80
C TRP A 425 13.26 -5.62 0.55
N LEU A 426 13.77 -6.73 1.08
CA LEU A 426 15.15 -7.17 0.91
C LEU A 426 15.47 -7.49 -0.55
N ILE A 427 14.49 -7.94 -1.34
CA ILE A 427 14.65 -8.16 -2.79
C ILE A 427 14.39 -6.87 -3.57
N GLY A 428 13.33 -6.13 -3.20
CA GLY A 428 12.84 -4.97 -3.95
C GLY A 428 13.80 -3.79 -3.95
N PHE A 429 14.40 -3.45 -2.80
CA PHE A 429 15.36 -2.33 -2.75
C PHE A 429 16.60 -2.60 -3.62
N PRO A 430 17.31 -3.74 -3.48
CA PRO A 430 18.45 -4.04 -4.36
C PRO A 430 18.08 -4.08 -5.84
N LEU A 431 16.91 -4.62 -6.19
CA LEU A 431 16.47 -4.73 -7.58
C LEU A 431 16.38 -3.36 -8.27
N LEU A 432 15.97 -2.33 -7.54
CA LEU A 432 15.87 -0.96 -8.06
C LEU A 432 17.18 -0.16 -7.92
N LEU A 433 17.95 -0.37 -6.85
CA LEU A 433 19.13 0.45 -6.53
C LEU A 433 20.44 -0.06 -7.14
N ILE A 434 20.66 -1.38 -7.17
CA ILE A 434 21.89 -1.98 -7.72
C ILE A 434 22.11 -1.59 -9.19
N PRO A 435 21.08 -1.60 -10.08
CA PRO A 435 21.29 -1.22 -11.48
C PRO A 435 21.78 0.23 -11.63
N ILE A 436 21.31 1.13 -10.75
CA ILE A 436 21.76 2.52 -10.73
C ILE A 436 23.26 2.58 -10.44
N LEU A 437 23.72 1.84 -9.42
CA LEU A 437 25.13 1.79 -9.06
C LEU A 437 26.00 1.19 -10.17
N LEU A 438 25.54 0.08 -10.76
CA LEU A 438 26.24 -0.59 -11.87
C LEU A 438 26.34 0.28 -13.11
N PHE A 439 25.35 1.14 -13.35
CA PHE A 439 25.42 2.15 -14.40
C PHE A 439 26.32 3.33 -14.01
N TYR A 440 26.19 3.83 -12.77
CA TYR A 440 26.82 5.06 -12.31
C TYR A 440 28.35 4.99 -12.33
N VAL A 441 28.94 3.88 -11.90
CA VAL A 441 30.40 3.70 -11.85
C VAL A 441 31.04 3.92 -13.23
N PRO A 442 30.74 3.13 -14.27
CA PRO A 442 31.29 3.34 -15.62
C PRO A 442 30.83 4.65 -16.27
N TYR A 443 29.62 5.14 -15.95
CA TYR A 443 29.15 6.44 -16.41
C TYR A 443 30.04 7.59 -15.94
N TYR A 444 30.41 7.57 -14.65
CA TYR A 444 31.23 8.62 -14.03
C TYR A 444 32.68 8.60 -14.53
N PHE A 445 33.27 7.42 -14.73
CA PHE A 445 34.68 7.29 -15.11
C PHE A 445 34.94 7.29 -16.62
N ILE A 446 33.95 6.94 -17.45
CA ILE A 446 34.13 6.81 -18.91
C ILE A 446 33.15 7.72 -19.65
N ASN A 447 31.90 7.28 -19.82
CA ASN A 447 30.84 8.05 -20.48
C ASN A 447 29.48 7.33 -20.34
N PHE A 448 28.43 7.97 -20.86
CA PHE A 448 27.06 7.47 -20.89
C PHE A 448 26.94 6.09 -21.55
N GLU A 449 27.65 5.90 -22.66
CA GLU A 449 27.64 4.69 -23.47
C GLU A 449 28.21 3.51 -22.70
N ALA A 450 29.29 3.71 -21.93
CA ALA A 450 29.87 2.69 -21.06
C ALA A 450 28.90 2.26 -19.94
N GLY A 451 28.16 3.21 -19.36
CA GLY A 451 27.09 2.92 -18.40
C GLY A 451 25.99 2.04 -18.99
N ILE A 452 25.48 2.40 -20.16
CA ILE A 452 24.47 1.62 -20.88
C ILE A 452 24.99 0.24 -21.25
N ALA A 453 26.19 0.17 -21.84
CA ALA A 453 26.81 -1.08 -22.26
C ALA A 453 26.97 -2.05 -21.09
N THR A 454 27.32 -1.55 -19.91
CA THR A 454 27.44 -2.37 -18.69
C THR A 454 26.13 -3.06 -18.35
N LEU A 455 25.00 -2.34 -18.37
CA LEU A 455 23.68 -2.94 -18.10
C LEU A 455 23.29 -3.99 -19.15
N ILE A 456 23.52 -3.69 -20.43
CA ILE A 456 23.22 -4.60 -21.55
C ILE A 456 24.07 -5.87 -21.44
N ILE A 457 25.38 -5.73 -21.20
CA ILE A 457 26.31 -6.86 -21.08
C ILE A 457 25.91 -7.74 -19.90
N LEU A 458 25.64 -7.16 -18.73
CA LEU A 458 25.21 -7.93 -17.56
C LEU A 458 23.87 -8.64 -17.79
N GLY A 459 22.89 -7.97 -18.39
CA GLY A 459 21.63 -8.60 -18.79
C GLY A 459 21.85 -9.73 -19.79
N GLY A 460 22.69 -9.52 -20.80
CA GLY A 460 23.08 -10.54 -21.78
C GLY A 460 23.74 -11.76 -21.14
N ILE A 461 24.67 -11.56 -20.20
CA ILE A 461 25.29 -12.64 -19.41
C ILE A 461 24.20 -13.44 -18.68
N GLY A 462 23.26 -12.77 -18.02
CA GLY A 462 22.16 -13.45 -17.33
C GLY A 462 21.27 -14.29 -18.26
N ILE A 463 21.02 -13.79 -19.48
CA ILE A 463 20.29 -14.53 -20.52
C ILE A 463 21.09 -15.76 -20.97
N ILE A 464 22.39 -15.62 -21.24
CA ILE A 464 23.27 -16.72 -21.67
C ILE A 464 23.34 -17.81 -20.59
N PHE A 465 23.49 -17.43 -19.32
CA PHE A 465 23.57 -18.35 -18.20
C PHE A 465 22.19 -18.81 -17.66
N HIS A 466 21.10 -18.50 -18.37
CA HIS A 466 19.73 -18.80 -17.94
C HIS A 466 19.55 -20.25 -17.47
N GLN A 467 20.03 -21.25 -18.22
CA GLN A 467 19.86 -22.66 -17.85
C GLN A 467 20.55 -23.01 -16.53
N LYS A 468 21.75 -22.46 -16.28
CA LYS A 468 22.50 -22.69 -15.04
C LYS A 468 21.82 -22.01 -13.86
N LEU A 469 21.40 -20.76 -14.04
CA LEU A 469 20.67 -19.99 -13.02
C LEU A 469 19.34 -20.65 -12.67
N MET A 470 18.53 -21.07 -13.65
CA MET A 470 17.25 -21.76 -13.40
C MET A 470 17.44 -23.10 -12.71
N SER A 471 18.50 -23.84 -13.03
CA SER A 471 18.80 -25.10 -12.33
C SER A 471 19.16 -24.87 -10.86
N PHE A 472 19.95 -23.82 -10.57
CA PHE A 472 20.25 -23.38 -9.22
C PHE A 472 18.99 -22.95 -8.46
N ILE A 473 18.16 -22.10 -9.06
CA ILE A 473 16.90 -21.63 -8.48
C ILE A 473 15.97 -22.81 -8.20
N THR A 474 15.82 -23.73 -9.15
CA THR A 474 14.96 -24.92 -8.99
C THR A 474 15.38 -25.76 -7.79
N LYS A 475 16.68 -26.00 -7.60
CA LYS A 475 17.20 -26.70 -6.41
C LYS A 475 16.81 -25.97 -5.12
N GLN A 476 16.93 -24.65 -5.09
CA GLN A 476 16.56 -23.86 -3.92
C GLN A 476 15.05 -23.94 -3.58
N TYR A 477 14.18 -23.96 -4.61
CA TYR A 477 12.75 -24.18 -4.42
C TYR A 477 12.43 -25.58 -3.88
N LEU A 478 13.09 -26.62 -4.40
CA LEU A 478 12.94 -27.99 -3.90
C LEU A 478 13.34 -28.08 -2.42
N ASN A 479 14.47 -27.49 -2.04
CA ASN A 479 14.93 -27.43 -0.64
C ASN A 479 13.93 -26.70 0.28
N SER A 480 13.22 -25.69 -0.25
CA SER A 480 12.26 -24.89 0.49
C SER A 480 10.82 -25.41 0.40
N LYS A 481 10.54 -26.45 -0.39
CA LYS A 481 9.20 -26.93 -0.75
C LYS A 481 8.31 -27.16 0.47
N HIS A 482 8.76 -27.97 1.42
CA HIS A 482 7.98 -28.32 2.60
C HIS A 482 7.75 -27.13 3.55
N LYS A 483 8.76 -26.25 3.67
CA LYS A 483 8.63 -25.00 4.44
C LYS A 483 7.57 -24.09 3.84
N MET A 484 7.49 -23.99 2.51
CA MET A 484 6.44 -23.23 1.82
C MET A 484 5.06 -23.84 2.00
N ILE A 485 4.91 -25.16 1.81
CA ILE A 485 3.62 -25.84 1.99
C ILE A 485 3.08 -25.59 3.40
N SER A 486 3.90 -25.79 4.43
CA SER A 486 3.52 -25.53 5.81
C SER A 486 3.18 -24.06 6.07
N ALA A 487 3.92 -23.14 5.44
CA ALA A 487 3.70 -21.71 5.63
C ALA A 487 2.42 -21.20 4.95
N PHE A 488 2.08 -21.69 3.75
CA PHE A 488 0.87 -21.30 3.03
C PHE A 488 -0.42 -21.90 3.60
N ASP A 489 -0.31 -22.94 4.44
CA ASP A 489 -1.45 -23.50 5.19
C ASP A 489 -1.84 -22.62 6.39
N GLN A 490 -0.95 -21.72 6.83
CA GLN A 490 -1.22 -20.79 7.92
C GLN A 490 -2.10 -19.64 7.41
N ASN A 491 -3.29 -19.47 7.98
CA ASN A 491 -4.24 -18.38 7.65
C ASN A 491 -3.98 -17.09 8.47
N ASN A 492 -2.75 -16.88 8.98
CA ASN A 492 -2.42 -15.77 9.87
C ASN A 492 -1.82 -14.57 9.14
#